data_AF-A0A1L9SUA4-F1
#
_entry.id   AF-A0A1L9SUA4-F1
#
_cell.length_a   1.000
_cell.length_b   1.000
_cell.length_c   1.000
_cell.angle_alpha   90.00
_cell.angle_beta   90.00
_cell.angle_gamma   90.00
#
_symmetry.space_group_name_H-M   'P 1'
#
loop_
_entity.id
_entity.type
_entity.pdbx_description
1 polymer ?
#
loop_
_entity_poly.entity_id
_entity_poly.type
_entity_poly.pdbx_seq_one_letter_code
_entity_poly.pdbx_strand_id
1 'polypeptide(L)'
;MRSVPLLAGFFALTHAKIILTLYSQDNYQGDRGIFSPSDGSCLELPDQWKARAVSLTLNEGYYCLLYTYESGCDGNEQLVLHNMTQVEEPFLSVRCGQVD
;
A
#
# COMPACT_ATOMS: atom_id res chain seq x y z
N MET A 1 -18.81 41.06 -32.03
CA MET A 1 -18.54 40.75 -30.61
C MET A 1 -18.46 39.23 -30.49
N ARG A 2 -17.30 38.69 -30.11
CA ARG A 2 -17.01 37.24 -30.08
C ARG A 2 -17.19 36.74 -28.65
N SER A 3 -18.13 35.82 -28.44
CA SER A 3 -18.30 35.10 -27.18
C SER A 3 -17.51 33.81 -27.25
N VAL A 4 -16.42 33.71 -26.49
CA VAL A 4 -15.67 32.46 -26.30
C VAL A 4 -16.27 31.75 -25.09
N PRO A 5 -16.80 30.52 -25.22
CA PRO A 5 -17.20 29.76 -24.05
C PRO A 5 -15.93 29.28 -23.32
N LEU A 6 -15.78 29.71 -22.07
CA LEU A 6 -14.81 29.18 -21.12
C LEU A 6 -15.09 27.69 -20.90
N LEU A 7 -14.18 26.83 -21.37
CA LEU A 7 -14.12 25.43 -20.95
C LEU A 7 -13.78 25.39 -19.46
N ALA A 8 -14.79 25.16 -18.62
CA ALA A 8 -14.57 24.67 -17.27
C ALA A 8 -14.12 23.20 -17.39
N GLY A 9 -12.80 23.00 -17.50
CA GLY A 9 -12.18 21.70 -17.36
C GLY A 9 -12.40 21.23 -15.93
N PHE A 10 -13.38 20.34 -15.74
CA PHE A 10 -13.46 19.51 -14.53
C PHE A 10 -12.25 18.57 -14.57
N PHE A 11 -11.12 18.99 -14.00
CA PHE A 11 -10.11 18.05 -13.54
C PHE A 11 -10.76 17.26 -12.40
N ALA A 12 -11.24 16.06 -12.72
CA ALA A 12 -11.46 15.06 -11.70
C ALA A 12 -10.09 14.85 -11.03
N LEU A 13 -9.93 15.36 -9.82
CA LEU A 13 -8.87 14.93 -8.90
C LEU A 13 -9.16 13.45 -8.61
N THR A 14 -8.70 12.58 -9.51
CA THR A 14 -8.59 11.16 -9.23
C THR A 14 -7.56 11.07 -8.13
N HIS A 15 -8.03 10.96 -6.89
CA HIS A 15 -7.15 10.69 -5.76
C HIS A 15 -6.42 9.40 -6.10
N ALA A 16 -5.12 9.52 -6.36
CA ALA A 16 -4.30 8.36 -6.68
C ALA A 16 -4.44 7.38 -5.51
N LYS A 17 -4.66 6.11 -5.83
CA LYS A 17 -5.01 5.08 -4.86
C LYS A 17 -3.75 4.34 -4.44
N ILE A 18 -3.60 4.02 -3.16
CA ILE A 18 -2.54 3.12 -2.69
C ILE A 18 -2.87 1.70 -3.18
N ILE A 19 -1.92 1.05 -3.84
CA ILE A 19 -2.03 -0.33 -4.31
C ILE A 19 -0.85 -1.11 -3.73
N LEU A 20 -1.16 -1.94 -2.75
CA LEU A 20 -0.22 -2.86 -2.11
C LEU A 20 -0.48 -4.27 -2.65
N THR A 21 0.53 -4.91 -3.22
CA THR A 21 0.45 -6.33 -3.61
C THR A 21 1.37 -7.16 -2.74
N LEU A 22 0.82 -8.17 -2.09
CA LEU A 22 1.55 -9.13 -1.27
C LEU A 22 1.75 -10.43 -2.04
N TYR A 23 2.88 -11.10 -1.80
CA TYR A 23 3.27 -12.35 -2.44
C TYR A 23 3.64 -13.38 -1.39
N SER A 24 3.22 -14.63 -1.62
CA SER A 24 3.46 -15.73 -0.67
C SER A 24 4.85 -16.36 -0.81
N GLN A 25 5.65 -15.95 -1.78
CA GLN A 25 7.02 -16.43 -2.00
C GLN A 25 7.97 -15.25 -2.25
N ASP A 26 9.26 -15.53 -2.11
CA ASP A 26 10.34 -14.57 -2.36
C ASP A 26 10.32 -14.08 -3.82
N ASN A 27 10.93 -12.92 -4.04
CA ASN A 27 11.10 -12.34 -5.37
C ASN A 27 9.77 -12.16 -6.14
N TYR A 28 8.69 -11.80 -5.43
CA TYR A 28 7.40 -11.41 -6.01
C TYR A 28 6.72 -12.54 -6.78
N GLN A 29 6.80 -13.76 -6.25
CA GLN A 29 6.24 -14.98 -6.85
C GLN A 29 5.16 -15.63 -5.97
N GLY A 30 4.53 -16.67 -6.52
CA GLY A 30 3.50 -17.45 -5.83
C GLY A 30 2.13 -16.79 -5.86
N ASP A 31 1.31 -17.12 -4.86
CA ASP A 31 -0.01 -16.52 -4.71
C ASP A 31 0.13 -15.04 -4.41
N ARG A 32 -0.84 -14.24 -4.87
CA ARG A 32 -0.84 -12.79 -4.64
C ARG A 32 -2.14 -12.26 -4.06
N GLY A 33 -2.03 -11.27 -3.18
CA GLY A 33 -3.14 -10.55 -2.57
C GLY A 33 -2.99 -9.07 -2.87
N ILE A 34 -4.04 -8.45 -3.41
CA ILE A 34 -4.02 -7.02 -3.77
C ILE A 34 -4.90 -6.28 -2.77
N PHE A 35 -4.31 -5.27 -2.14
CA PHE A 35 -4.91 -4.47 -1.10
C PHE A 35 -4.84 -2.99 -1.49
N SER A 36 -5.75 -2.22 -0.91
CA SER A 36 -5.83 -0.80 -1.20
C SER A 36 -6.14 -0.04 0.08
N PRO A 37 -5.12 0.10 0.97
CA PRO A 37 -5.28 0.81 2.23
C PRO A 37 -5.58 2.29 1.97
N SER A 38 -6.38 2.88 2.86
CA SER A 38 -6.55 4.33 2.90
C SER A 38 -5.29 4.98 3.44
N ASP A 39 -4.98 6.18 2.94
CA ASP A 39 -3.83 6.96 3.39
C ASP A 39 -3.86 7.20 4.92
N GLY A 40 -2.72 6.95 5.58
CA GLY A 40 -2.53 7.05 7.03
C GLY A 40 -3.31 6.02 7.86
N SER A 41 -4.16 5.20 7.24
CA SER A 41 -5.02 4.27 7.96
C SER A 41 -4.33 2.93 8.20
N CYS A 42 -4.57 2.36 9.38
CA CYS A 42 -4.13 1.00 9.66
C CYS A 42 -5.04 -0.01 8.96
N LEU A 43 -4.42 -0.93 8.20
CA LEU A 43 -5.06 -2.06 7.60
C LEU A 43 -4.55 -3.33 8.26
N GLU A 44 -5.42 -4.04 8.98
CA GLU A 44 -5.14 -5.42 9.40
C GLU A 44 -5.28 -6.35 8.19
N LEU A 45 -4.32 -7.24 8.00
CA LEU A 45 -4.41 -8.24 6.95
C LEU A 45 -5.47 -9.29 7.29
N PRO A 46 -6.21 -9.81 6.29
CA PRO A 46 -7.08 -10.95 6.51
C PRO A 46 -6.27 -12.19 6.90
N ASP A 47 -6.87 -13.11 7.66
CA ASP A 47 -6.17 -14.26 8.26
C ASP A 47 -5.39 -15.12 7.25
N GLN A 48 -5.88 -15.21 6.00
CA GLN A 48 -5.21 -15.94 4.92
C GLN A 48 -3.88 -15.32 4.45
N TRP A 49 -3.60 -14.07 4.83
CA TRP A 49 -2.41 -13.30 4.49
C TRP A 49 -1.56 -12.93 5.70
N LYS A 50 -2.12 -12.96 6.92
CA LYS A 50 -1.36 -12.79 8.17
C LYS A 50 -0.20 -13.78 8.20
N ALA A 51 1.01 -13.26 8.42
CA ALA A 51 2.23 -14.05 8.49
C ALA A 51 2.54 -14.95 7.26
N ARG A 52 1.92 -14.68 6.11
CA ARG A 52 2.12 -15.44 4.87
C ARG A 52 2.88 -14.65 3.80
N ALA A 53 2.73 -13.34 3.81
CA ALA A 53 3.41 -12.47 2.86
C ALA A 53 4.91 -12.39 3.18
N VAL A 54 5.76 -12.72 2.20
CA VAL A 54 7.22 -12.68 2.33
C VAL A 54 7.88 -11.69 1.36
N SER A 55 7.16 -11.28 0.31
CA SER A 55 7.58 -10.14 -0.51
C SER A 55 6.37 -9.29 -0.91
N LEU A 56 6.61 -8.02 -1.21
CA LEU A 56 5.54 -7.08 -1.57
C LEU A 56 5.98 -6.06 -2.61
N THR A 57 4.99 -5.55 -3.35
CA THR A 57 5.14 -4.39 -4.23
C THR A 57 4.16 -3.30 -3.85
N LEU A 58 4.58 -2.05 -4.05
CA LEU A 58 3.82 -0.85 -3.76
C LEU A 58 3.93 0.08 -4.96
N ASN A 59 2.81 0.70 -5.35
CA ASN A 59 2.82 1.67 -6.44
C ASN A 59 3.66 2.91 -6.10
N GLU A 60 4.21 3.54 -7.13
CA GLU A 60 5.06 4.72 -7.00
C GLU A 60 4.35 5.89 -6.30
N GLY A 61 5.11 6.67 -5.52
CA GLY A 61 4.60 7.81 -4.75
C GLY A 61 4.06 7.47 -3.36
N TYR A 62 4.21 6.22 -2.91
CA TYR A 62 3.73 5.76 -1.62
C TYR A 62 4.80 4.99 -0.83
N TYR A 63 4.60 4.94 0.48
CA TYR A 63 5.34 4.10 1.43
C TYR A 63 4.36 3.25 2.25
N CYS A 64 4.86 2.17 2.85
CA CYS A 64 4.11 1.39 3.84
C CYS A 64 5.00 1.06 5.05
N LEU A 65 4.42 1.09 6.24
CA LEU A 65 4.97 0.57 7.48
C LEU A 65 4.34 -0.81 7.73
N LEU A 66 5.16 -1.82 7.99
CA LEU A 66 4.73 -3.20 8.29
C LEU A 66 4.85 -3.48 9.79
N TYR A 67 3.84 -4.08 10.41
CA TYR A 67 3.80 -4.38 11.84
C TYR A 67 3.79 -5.90 12.10
N THR A 68 4.77 -6.41 12.84
CA THR A 68 5.13 -7.85 12.86
C THR A 68 4.58 -8.67 14.04
N TYR A 69 4.27 -8.05 15.18
CA TYR A 69 4.01 -8.81 16.42
C TYR A 69 2.63 -8.65 17.02
N GLU A 70 1.93 -7.54 16.76
CA GLU A 70 0.59 -7.27 17.30
C GLU A 70 -0.39 -6.89 16.18
N SER A 71 -1.66 -7.27 16.35
CA SER A 71 -2.74 -6.78 15.49
C SER A 71 -2.88 -5.26 15.68
N GLY A 72 -3.09 -4.54 14.59
CA GLY A 72 -3.08 -3.08 14.58
C GLY A 72 -1.72 -2.51 14.14
N CYS A 73 -1.61 -1.19 14.25
CA CYS A 73 -0.45 -0.42 13.78
C CYS A 73 0.14 0.36 14.95
N ASP A 74 0.43 -0.40 16.00
CA ASP A 74 1.09 0.02 17.23
C ASP A 74 2.26 -0.96 17.46
N GLY A 75 3.44 -0.45 17.85
CA GLY A 75 4.61 -1.29 18.14
C GLY A 75 5.69 -1.29 17.07
N ASN A 76 6.44 -2.40 16.95
CA ASN A 76 7.61 -2.51 16.07
C ASN A 76 7.19 -2.46 14.60
N GLU A 77 7.79 -1.51 13.87
CA GLU A 77 7.51 -1.29 12.46
C GLU A 77 8.76 -1.46 11.60
N GLN A 78 8.57 -2.06 10.43
CA GLN A 78 9.54 -2.05 9.34
C GLN A 78 9.06 -1.08 8.26
N LEU A 79 9.87 -0.06 7.97
CA LEU A 79 9.58 0.87 6.88
C LEU A 79 9.90 0.22 5.54
N VAL A 80 8.91 0.22 4.65
CA VAL A 80 9.04 -0.20 3.26
C VAL A 80 8.88 1.01 2.36
N LEU A 81 9.99 1.31 1.69
CA LEU A 81 10.13 2.39 0.74
C LEU A 81 10.19 1.80 -0.68
N HIS A 82 9.06 1.90 -1.39
CA HIS A 82 8.91 1.75 -2.83
C HIS A 82 9.20 0.38 -3.49
N ASN A 83 8.54 0.19 -4.63
CA ASN A 83 8.69 -0.84 -5.68
C ASN A 83 8.62 -2.29 -5.24
N MET A 84 9.55 -2.77 -4.41
CA MET A 84 9.87 -4.18 -4.32
C MET A 84 10.67 -4.43 -3.04
N THR A 85 10.06 -5.08 -2.03
CA THR A 85 10.76 -5.41 -0.77
C THR A 85 10.49 -6.85 -0.37
N GLN A 86 11.58 -7.53 0.01
CA GLN A 86 11.58 -8.81 0.72
C GLN A 86 11.36 -8.50 2.22
N VAL A 87 10.48 -9.24 2.87
CA VAL A 87 10.19 -9.04 4.29
C VAL A 87 10.88 -10.16 5.07
N GLU A 88 11.75 -9.78 5.99
CA GLU A 88 12.54 -10.75 6.78
C GLU A 88 11.67 -11.46 7.82
N GLU A 89 10.62 -10.79 8.31
CA GLU A 89 9.70 -11.33 9.30
C GLU A 89 8.24 -11.25 8.82
N PRO A 90 7.41 -12.26 9.16
CA PRO A 90 5.98 -12.19 8.89
C PRO A 90 5.33 -10.97 9.56
N PHE A 91 4.41 -10.31 8.86
CA PHE A 91 3.66 -9.16 9.37
C PHE A 91 2.14 -9.39 9.37
N LEU A 92 1.45 -8.61 10.20
CA LEU A 92 0.02 -8.76 10.50
C LEU A 92 -0.81 -7.57 10.02
N SER A 93 -0.21 -6.38 10.04
CA SER A 93 -0.88 -5.14 9.67
C SER A 93 0.04 -4.23 8.88
N VAL A 94 -0.55 -3.29 8.15
CA VAL A 94 0.16 -2.27 7.36
C VAL A 94 -0.47 -0.90 7.54
N ARG A 95 0.36 0.15 7.57
CA ARG A 95 -0.09 1.54 7.43
C ARG A 95 0.66 2.17 6.28
N CYS A 96 -0.05 2.67 5.28
CA CYS A 96 0.56 3.23 4.09
C CYS A 96 0.23 4.72 3.95
N GLY A 97 1.10 5.47 3.29
CA GLY A 97 0.85 6.87 2.99
C GLY A 97 1.64 7.38 1.80
N GLN A 98 1.39 8.64 1.44
CA GLN A 98 2.07 9.31 0.33
C GLN A 98 3.48 9.77 0.72
N VAL A 99 4.41 9.66 -0.21
CA VAL A 99 5.73 10.31 -0.11
C VAL A 99 5.56 11.75 -0.59
N ASP A 100 5.71 12.72 0.32
CA ASP A 100 5.68 14.16 0.02
C ASP A 100 6.89 14.62 -0.84
#